data_AF-A0A821E4N5-F1
#
_entry.id   AF-A0A821E4N5-F1
#
_cell.length_a   1.000
_cell.length_b   1.000
_cell.length_c   1.000
_cell.angle_alpha   90.00
_cell.angle_beta   90.00
_cell.angle_gamma   90.00
#
_symmetry.space_group_name_H-M   'P 1'
#
loop_
_entity.id
_entity.type
_entity.pdbx_description
1 polymer ?
#
loop_
_entity_poly.entity_id
_entity_poly.type
_entity_poly.pdbx_seq_one_letter_code
_entity_poly.pdbx_strand_id
1 'polypeptide(L)'
;MPQPNQIGYAAMINSYGLNGMGLQSIELYYQMPKELINEATYICVLNACSHSGLVNETLSIFKTIEIETQRIYTTIIDCLSRALFFEEAQKLMEEFERLHIPALPMYREYAFKYLQRVF
;
A
#
# COMPACT_ATOMS: atom_id res chain seq x y z
N MET A 1 20.38 -4.32 -24.93
CA MET A 1 19.46 -4.69 -23.84
C MET A 1 18.22 -3.82 -23.98
N PRO A 2 17.00 -4.32 -23.73
CA PRO A 2 15.82 -3.47 -23.67
C PRO A 2 16.01 -2.42 -22.58
N GLN A 3 15.54 -1.19 -22.84
CA GLN A 3 15.61 -0.13 -21.84
C GLN A 3 14.69 -0.47 -20.66
N PRO A 4 15.13 -0.25 -19.41
CA PRO A 4 14.27 -0.41 -18.25
C PRO A 4 12.98 0.43 -18.41
N ASN A 5 11.83 -0.17 -18.11
CA ASN A 5 10.53 0.48 -18.22
C ASN A 5 9.70 0.25 -16.95
N GLN A 6 8.59 0.99 -16.82
CA GLN A 6 7.74 0.97 -15.62
C GLN A 6 7.28 -0.46 -15.27
N ILE A 7 6.90 -1.25 -16.29
CA ILE A 7 6.40 -2.61 -16.14
C ILE A 7 7.49 -3.54 -15.58
N GLY A 8 8.71 -3.43 -16.11
CA GLY A 8 9.84 -4.26 -15.68
C GLY A 8 10.23 -4.00 -14.22
N TYR A 9 10.31 -2.73 -13.81
CA TYR A 9 10.58 -2.40 -12.41
C TYR A 9 9.48 -2.89 -11.48
N ALA A 10 8.20 -2.61 -11.80
CA ALA A 10 7.09 -3.08 -10.98
C ALA A 10 7.07 -4.62 -10.85
N ALA A 11 7.36 -5.35 -11.93
CA ALA A 11 7.47 -6.80 -11.91
C ALA A 11 8.60 -7.30 -11.00
N MET A 12 9.78 -6.67 -11.03
CA MET A 12 10.91 -7.02 -10.16
C MET A 12 10.63 -6.70 -8.69
N ILE A 13 10.10 -5.50 -8.40
CA ILE A 13 9.69 -5.08 -7.05
C ILE A 13 8.68 -6.08 -6.46
N ASN A 14 7.66 -6.44 -7.25
CA ASN A 14 6.67 -7.43 -6.85
C ASN A 14 7.29 -8.81 -6.64
N SER A 15 8.20 -9.24 -7.51
CA SER A 15 8.89 -10.53 -7.39
C SER A 15 9.71 -10.60 -6.10
N TYR A 16 10.44 -9.55 -5.74
CA TYR A 16 11.11 -9.47 -4.44
C TYR A 16 10.12 -9.58 -3.27
N GLY A 17 9.00 -8.85 -3.34
CA GLY A 17 7.95 -8.91 -2.32
C GLY A 17 7.37 -10.32 -2.11
N LEU A 18 7.06 -11.03 -3.20
CA LEU A 18 6.54 -12.40 -3.15
C LEU A 18 7.52 -13.41 -2.56
N ASN A 19 8.82 -13.11 -2.60
CA ASN A 19 9.88 -13.95 -2.01
C ASN A 19 10.28 -13.50 -0.59
N GLY A 20 9.55 -12.58 0.04
CA GLY A 20 9.87 -12.05 1.37
C GLY A 20 11.10 -11.14 1.40
N MET A 21 11.55 -10.68 0.23
CA MET A 21 12.73 -9.82 0.06
C MET A 21 12.33 -8.34 0.06
N GLY A 22 11.58 -7.92 1.08
CA GLY A 22 11.02 -6.56 1.17
C GLY A 22 12.08 -5.46 1.11
N LEU A 23 13.23 -5.64 1.76
CA LEU A 23 14.31 -4.64 1.74
C LEU A 23 14.90 -4.45 0.33
N GLN A 24 15.08 -5.53 -0.43
CA GLN A 24 15.54 -5.46 -1.82
C GLN A 24 14.49 -4.82 -2.73
N SER A 25 13.20 -5.05 -2.44
CA SER A 25 12.09 -4.38 -3.12
C SER A 25 12.16 -2.86 -2.91
N ILE A 26 12.41 -2.41 -1.67
CA ILE A 26 12.58 -0.99 -1.31
C ILE A 26 13.83 -0.40 -1.97
N GLU A 27 14.96 -1.10 -1.93
CA GLU A 27 16.20 -0.64 -2.56
C GLU A 27 15.99 -0.39 -4.05
N LEU A 28 15.38 -1.34 -4.76
CA LEU A 28 15.08 -1.21 -6.18
C LEU A 28 14.09 -0.07 -6.46
N TYR A 29 13.07 0.11 -5.63
CA TYR A 29 12.13 1.22 -5.72
C TYR A 29 12.84 2.58 -5.65
N TYR A 30 13.79 2.75 -4.72
CA TYR A 30 14.55 4.01 -4.61
C TYR A 30 15.58 4.22 -5.72
N GLN A 31 16.03 3.15 -6.38
CA GLN A 31 16.90 3.24 -7.56
C GLN A 31 16.14 3.55 -8.86
N MET A 32 14.81 3.40 -8.86
CA MET A 32 13.97 3.61 -10.02
C MET A 32 13.93 5.10 -10.43
N PRO A 33 14.08 5.44 -11.72
CA PRO A 33 13.88 6.81 -12.20
C PRO A 33 12.48 7.33 -11.83
N LYS A 34 12.39 8.53 -11.27
CA LYS A 34 11.13 9.08 -10.75
C LYS A 34 10.04 9.17 -11.82
N GLU A 35 10.43 9.44 -13.07
CA GLU A 35 9.53 9.55 -14.23
C GLU A 35 8.88 8.21 -14.61
N LEU A 36 9.45 7.10 -14.14
CA LEU A 36 8.90 5.77 -14.37
C LEU A 36 7.96 5.32 -13.23
N ILE A 37 7.99 5.98 -12.07
CA ILE A 37 7.18 5.58 -10.92
C ILE A 37 5.71 5.87 -11.23
N ASN A 38 4.86 4.88 -10.98
CA ASN A 38 3.41 4.97 -11.18
C ASN A 38 2.66 4.29 -10.03
N GLU A 39 1.32 4.35 -10.06
CA GLU A 39 0.44 3.73 -9.05
C GLU A 39 0.81 2.26 -8.77
N ALA A 40 1.05 1.47 -9.83
CA ALA A 40 1.38 0.06 -9.69
C ALA A 40 2.71 -0.16 -8.94
N THR A 41 3.69 0.71 -9.17
CA THR A 41 4.99 0.66 -8.48
C THR A 41 4.80 0.85 -6.97
N TYR A 42 4.00 1.84 -6.57
CA TYR A 42 3.67 2.07 -5.16
C TYR A 42 2.95 0.88 -4.52
N ILE A 43 1.94 0.33 -5.19
CA ILE A 43 1.21 -0.85 -4.70
C ILE A 43 2.17 -2.04 -4.52
N CYS A 44 3.07 -2.29 -5.48
CA CYS A 44 4.03 -3.38 -5.39
C CYS A 44 4.98 -3.23 -4.20
N VAL A 45 5.55 -2.03 -3.98
CA VAL A 45 6.50 -1.82 -2.87
C VAL A 45 5.79 -1.85 -1.51
N LEU A 46 4.57 -1.30 -1.39
CA LEU A 46 3.77 -1.37 -0.15
C LEU A 46 3.45 -2.82 0.23
N ASN A 47 2.98 -3.62 -0.74
CA ASN A 47 2.72 -5.05 -0.51
C ASN A 47 4.00 -5.82 -0.15
N ALA A 48 5.12 -5.53 -0.80
CA ALA A 48 6.40 -6.15 -0.48
C ALA A 48 6.84 -5.88 0.97
N CYS A 49 6.67 -4.63 1.44
CA CYS A 49 6.96 -4.25 2.82
C CYS A 49 6.03 -4.99 3.80
N SER A 50 4.71 -4.99 3.52
CA SER A 50 3.69 -5.67 4.32
C SER A 50 3.95 -7.18 4.46
N HIS A 51 4.24 -7.87 3.35
CA HIS A 51 4.57 -9.30 3.38
C HIS A 51 5.86 -9.61 4.15
N SER A 52 6.75 -8.63 4.28
CA SER A 52 8.03 -8.77 5.00
C SER A 52 7.96 -8.24 6.43
N GLY A 53 6.79 -7.81 6.92
CA GLY A 53 6.63 -7.24 8.27
C GLY A 53 7.24 -5.85 8.46
N LEU A 54 7.56 -5.15 7.37
CA LEU A 54 8.22 -3.84 7.36
C LEU A 54 7.19 -2.70 7.45
N VAL A 55 6.46 -2.64 8.57
CA VAL A 55 5.32 -1.71 8.74
C VAL A 55 5.77 -0.25 8.75
N ASN A 56 6.91 0.04 9.37
CA ASN A 56 7.45 1.40 9.44
C ASN A 56 7.81 1.92 8.04
N GLU A 57 8.42 1.06 7.22
CA GLU A 57 8.79 1.33 5.84
C GLU A 57 7.54 1.51 4.98
N THR A 58 6.52 0.67 5.20
CA THR A 58 5.21 0.80 4.53
C THR A 58 4.62 2.20 4.76
N LEU A 59 4.59 2.67 6.01
CA LEU A 59 4.09 4.01 6.36
C LEU A 59 4.99 5.13 5.81
N SER A 60 6.31 4.95 5.86
CA SER A 60 7.27 5.92 5.35
C SER A 60 7.12 6.11 3.84
N ILE A 61 6.98 5.03 3.09
CA ILE A 61 6.78 5.08 1.64
C ILE A 61 5.43 5.70 1.31
N PHE A 62 4.35 5.32 2.00
CA PHE A 62 3.03 5.90 1.78
C PHE A 62 3.05 7.44 1.87
N LYS A 63 3.78 8.01 2.83
CA LYS A 63 3.95 9.47 2.97
C LYS A 63 4.70 10.15 1.82
N THR A 64 5.41 9.39 0.98
CA THR A 64 6.11 9.92 -0.20
C THR A 64 5.24 9.91 -1.47
N ILE A 65 4.06 9.28 -1.41
CA ILE A 65 3.16 9.16 -2.55
C ILE A 65 2.42 10.48 -2.73
N GLU A 66 2.66 11.16 -3.85
CA GLU A 66 1.94 12.38 -4.23
C GLU A 66 0.57 12.10 -4.87
N ILE A 67 0.36 10.88 -5.37
CA ILE A 67 -0.87 10.47 -6.05
C ILE A 67 -1.74 9.65 -5.07
N GLU A 68 -2.76 10.30 -4.54
CA GLU A 68 -3.74 9.68 -3.66
C GLU A 68 -4.85 9.02 -4.48
N THR A 69 -4.76 7.70 -4.70
CA THR A 69 -5.82 6.92 -5.35
C THR A 69 -6.52 5.99 -4.37
N GLN A 70 -7.76 5.63 -4.69
CA GLN A 70 -8.49 4.60 -3.94
C GLN A 70 -7.67 3.30 -3.79
N ARG A 71 -6.97 2.87 -4.85
CA ARG A 71 -6.19 1.61 -4.80
C ARG A 71 -5.01 1.71 -3.84
N ILE A 72 -4.36 2.87 -3.75
CA ILE A 72 -3.26 3.08 -2.82
C ILE A 72 -3.78 3.08 -1.38
N TYR A 73 -4.88 3.78 -1.11
CA TYR A 73 -5.53 3.78 0.21
C TYR A 73 -6.00 2.39 0.65
N THR A 74 -6.69 1.64 -0.22
CA THR A 74 -7.10 0.27 0.13
C THR A 74 -5.92 -0.65 0.38
N THR A 75 -4.80 -0.47 -0.36
CA THR A 75 -3.58 -1.25 -0.16
C THR A 75 -2.93 -0.95 1.19
N ILE A 76 -2.73 0.32 1.56
CA ILE A 76 -2.10 0.67 2.85
C ILE A 76 -2.98 0.24 4.04
N ILE A 77 -4.30 0.41 3.94
CA ILE A 77 -5.24 -0.02 4.99
C ILE A 77 -5.19 -1.54 5.17
N ASP A 78 -5.16 -2.32 4.09
CA ASP A 78 -4.99 -3.78 4.16
C ASP A 78 -3.64 -4.15 4.81
N CYS A 79 -2.55 -3.51 4.39
CA CYS A 79 -1.22 -3.74 4.95
C CYS A 79 -1.17 -3.53 6.47
N LEU A 80 -1.72 -2.41 6.96
CA LEU A 80 -1.79 -2.10 8.39
C LEU A 80 -2.71 -3.06 9.15
N SER A 81 -3.85 -3.41 8.57
CA SER A 81 -4.82 -4.33 9.19
C SER A 81 -4.21 -5.73 9.39
N ARG A 82 -3.47 -6.23 8.39
CA ARG A 82 -2.74 -7.51 8.47
C ARG A 82 -1.63 -7.51 9.52
N ALA A 83 -1.04 -6.33 9.77
CA ALA A 83 -0.02 -6.14 10.79
C ALA A 83 -0.58 -5.83 12.19
N LEU A 84 -1.91 -5.78 12.35
CA LEU A 84 -2.62 -5.43 13.60
C LEU A 84 -2.46 -3.96 14.03
N PHE A 85 -2.09 -3.06 13.12
CA PHE A 85 -2.02 -1.61 13.32
C PHE A 85 -3.39 -0.97 13.06
N PHE A 86 -4.39 -1.40 13.84
CA PHE A 86 -5.79 -1.06 13.62
C PHE A 86 -6.08 0.43 13.78
N GLU A 87 -5.39 1.12 14.69
CA GLU A 87 -5.63 2.54 14.94
C GLU A 87 -5.18 3.39 13.74
N GLU A 88 -4.02 3.08 13.17
CA GLU A 88 -3.52 3.72 11.96
C GLU A 88 -4.38 3.37 10.74
N ALA A 89 -4.80 2.11 10.60
CA ALA A 89 -5.69 1.68 9.53
C ALA A 89 -7.03 2.43 9.58
N GLN A 90 -7.61 2.61 10.77
CA GLN A 90 -8.84 3.34 10.97
C GLN A 90 -8.66 4.83 10.64
N LYS A 91 -7.57 5.46 11.08
CA LYS A 91 -7.28 6.88 10.74
C LYS A 91 -7.20 7.09 9.23
N LEU A 92 -6.52 6.20 8.50
CA LEU A 92 -6.43 6.27 7.05
C LEU A 92 -7.77 6.00 6.36
N MET A 93 -8.61 5.12 6.91
CA MET A 93 -9.96 4.89 6.40
C MET A 93 -10.84 6.13 6.55
N GLU A 94 -10.84 6.76 7.72
CA GLU A 94 -11.57 8.01 7.97
C GLU A 94 -11.08 9.16 7.09
N GLU A 95 -9.76 9.24 6.87
CA GLU A 95 -9.15 10.20 5.96
C GLU A 95 -9.60 9.97 4.51
N PHE A 96 -9.53 8.72 4.03
CA PHE A 96 -9.96 8.34 2.69
C PHE A 96 -11.44 8.67 2.45
N GLU A 97 -12.31 8.30 3.40
CA GLU A 97 -13.74 8.61 3.36
C GLU A 97 -13.97 10.12 3.29
N ARG A 98 -13.30 10.91 4.13
CA ARG A 98 -13.43 12.37 4.11
C ARG A 98 -13.03 12.98 2.76
N LEU A 99 -11.96 12.48 2.13
CA LEU A 99 -11.42 13.04 0.89
C LEU A 99 -12.20 12.59 -0.36
N HIS A 100 -12.79 11.39 -0.35
CA HIS A 100 -13.36 10.77 -1.56
C HIS A 100 -14.85 10.45 -1.47
N ILE A 101 -15.46 10.46 -0.28
CA ILE A 101 -16.88 10.14 -0.07
C ILE A 101 -17.50 11.13 0.92
N PRO A 102 -18.11 12.24 0.46
CA PRO A 102 -18.80 13.16 1.35
C PRO A 102 -20.19 12.62 1.74
N ALA A 103 -20.30 11.49 2.47
CA ALA A 103 -21.48 11.11 3.29
C ALA A 103 -21.32 9.75 4.02
N LEU A 104 -21.35 9.82 5.35
CA LEU A 104 -20.93 8.81 6.35
C LEU A 104 -21.88 7.66 6.84
N PRO A 105 -23.16 7.47 6.49
CA PRO A 105 -23.95 6.45 7.23
C PRO A 105 -23.78 4.99 6.82
N MET A 106 -23.31 4.68 5.60
CA MET A 106 -23.46 3.34 5.03
C MET A 106 -22.30 2.37 5.39
N TYR A 107 -21.09 2.88 5.62
CA TYR A 107 -19.91 2.04 5.86
C TYR A 107 -19.73 1.56 7.30
N ARG A 108 -20.32 2.25 8.29
CA ARG A 108 -20.33 1.75 9.68
C ARG A 108 -20.99 0.38 9.79
N GLU A 109 -22.06 0.13 9.04
CA GLU A 109 -22.76 -1.15 9.06
C GLU A 109 -21.96 -2.26 8.35
N TYR A 110 -21.20 -1.90 7.31
CA TYR A 110 -20.36 -2.83 6.55
C TYR A 110 -19.06 -3.20 7.26
N ALA A 111 -18.38 -2.22 7.88
CA ALA A 111 -17.14 -2.43 8.64
C ALA A 111 -17.40 -3.28 9.90
N PHE A 112 -18.53 -3.06 10.58
CA PHE A 112 -18.93 -3.88 11.74
C PHE A 112 -19.14 -5.35 11.35
N LYS A 113 -19.70 -5.60 10.16
CA LYS A 113 -19.94 -6.95 9.63
C LYS A 113 -18.67 -7.67 9.19
N TYR A 114 -17.63 -6.94 8.79
CA TYR A 114 -16.33 -7.50 8.42
C TYR A 114 -15.48 -7.82 9.65
N LEU A 115 -15.51 -6.97 10.69
CA LEU A 115 -14.77 -7.19 11.94
C LEU A 115 -15.34 -8.35 12.77
N GLN A 116 -16.65 -8.61 12.72
CA GLN A 116 -17.27 -9.74 13.42
C GLN A 116 -17.09 -11.11 12.75
N ARG A 117 -16.49 -11.19 11.56
CA ARG A 117 -16.22 -12.46 10.86
C ARG A 117 -14.83 -13.03 11.12
N VAL A 118 -14.01 -12.33 11.91
CA VAL A 118 -12.65 -12.74 12.26
C VAL A 118 -12.53 -13.21 13.73
N PHE A 119 -13.67 -13.39 14.42
CA PHE A 119 -13.75 -14.10 15.71
C PHE A 119 -14.74 -15.26 15.63
#